data_AF-A0A1G9CCG3-F1
#
_entry.id   AF-A0A1G9CCG3-F1
#
_cell.length_a   1.000
_cell.length_b   1.000
_cell.length_c   1.000
_cell.angle_alpha   90.00
_cell.angle_beta   90.00
_cell.angle_gamma   90.00
#
_symmetry.space_group_name_H-M   'P 1'
#
loop_
_entity.id
_entity.type
_entity.pdbx_description
1 polymer ?
#
loop_
_entity_poly.entity_id
_entity_poly.type
_entity_poly.pdbx_seq_one_letter_code
_entity_poly.pdbx_strand_id
1 'polypeptide(L)'
;MARLGGVAALVGGLAWAVKGTVILGGGDQPPLLFEVAPMLFGVALLSIAYSTLPPSRRRTAALGLAAVSVIAGLVALVSELVGEVAGMALAISSIALLIGLLLLPRRGHPPAPLAWWIGAVTVPALLVGGILPELDERLLEVPLTCLGVAWIVLGWTALIDRVDPSSS
;
A
#
# COMPACT_ATOMS: atom_id res chain seq x y z
N MET A 1 -4.96 3.01 16.95
CA MET A 1 -5.09 2.90 15.48
C MET A 1 -3.74 2.89 14.76
N ALA A 2 -2.77 3.74 15.10
CA ALA A 2 -1.46 3.75 14.43
C ALA A 2 -0.75 2.36 14.38
N ARG A 3 -0.78 1.57 15.47
CA ARG A 3 -0.24 0.19 15.47
C ARG A 3 -0.90 -0.73 14.46
N LEU A 4 -2.23 -0.67 14.35
CA LEU A 4 -2.98 -1.48 13.40
C LEU A 4 -2.64 -1.09 11.97
N GLY A 5 -2.48 0.20 11.70
CA GLY A 5 -1.98 0.68 10.41
C GLY A 5 -0.54 0.25 10.10
N GLY A 6 0.34 0.28 11.11
CA GLY A 6 1.72 -0.19 10.97
C GLY A 6 1.83 -1.69 10.69
N VAL A 7 1.06 -2.51 11.42
CA VAL A 7 0.96 -3.95 11.17
C VAL A 7 0.38 -4.23 9.78
N ALA A 8 -0.68 -3.53 9.39
CA ALA A 8 -1.29 -3.71 8.07
C ALA A 8 -0.29 -3.36 6.95
N ALA A 9 0.44 -2.24 7.09
CA ALA A 9 1.50 -1.85 6.15
C ALA A 9 2.62 -2.90 6.07
N LEU A 10 3.07 -3.43 7.21
CA LEU A 10 4.08 -4.48 7.26
C LEU A 10 3.63 -5.76 6.58
N VAL A 11 2.45 -6.28 6.94
CA VAL A 11 1.94 -7.54 6.40
C VAL A 11 1.64 -7.40 4.90
N GLY A 12 1.02 -6.29 4.48
CA GLY A 12 0.77 -6.02 3.05
C GLY A 12 2.07 -5.85 2.26
N GLY A 13 3.06 -5.16 2.83
CA GLY A 13 4.37 -4.98 2.22
C GLY A 13 5.14 -6.28 2.07
N LEU A 14 5.10 -7.14 3.10
CA LEU A 14 5.67 -8.49 3.05
C LEU A 14 5.00 -9.35 1.99
N ALA A 15 3.66 -9.32 1.90
CA ALA A 15 2.93 -10.09 0.89
C ALA A 15 3.37 -9.71 -0.54
N TRP A 16 3.47 -8.41 -0.83
CA TRP A 16 3.96 -7.92 -2.13
C TRP A 16 5.44 -8.25 -2.37
N ALA A 17 6.31 -8.06 -1.37
CA ALA A 17 7.74 -8.33 -1.53
C ALA A 17 8.04 -9.82 -1.74
N VAL A 18 7.37 -10.70 -1.00
CA VAL A 18 7.48 -12.16 -1.17
C VAL A 18 6.96 -12.56 -2.54
N LYS A 19 5.78 -12.07 -2.95
CA LYS A 19 5.25 -12.35 -4.29
C LYS A 19 6.23 -11.95 -5.39
N GLY A 20 6.70 -10.71 -5.37
CA GLY A 20 7.58 -10.21 -6.41
C GLY A 20 8.89 -11.00 -6.46
N THR A 21 9.44 -11.39 -5.30
CA THR A 21 10.64 -12.24 -5.22
C THR A 21 10.40 -13.64 -5.82
N VAL A 22 9.25 -14.26 -5.54
CA VAL A 22 8.88 -15.57 -6.09
C VAL A 22 8.74 -15.53 -7.61
N ILE A 23 8.05 -14.52 -8.15
CA ILE A 23 7.86 -14.38 -9.60
C ILE A 23 9.19 -14.04 -10.30
N LEU A 24 10.02 -13.18 -9.70
CA LEU A 24 11.36 -12.88 -10.23
C LEU A 24 12.26 -14.13 -10.28
N GLY A 25 12.20 -14.98 -9.25
CA GLY A 25 13.06 -16.16 -9.14
C GLY A 25 12.56 -17.38 -9.92
N GLY A 26 11.26 -17.67 -9.86
CA GLY A 26 10.66 -18.90 -10.40
C GLY A 26 9.74 -18.68 -11.59
N GLY A 27 9.17 -17.49 -11.75
CA GLY A 27 8.11 -17.21 -12.73
C GLY A 27 6.72 -17.70 -12.30
N ASP A 28 6.61 -18.38 -11.16
CA ASP A 28 5.33 -18.86 -10.64
C ASP A 28 4.59 -17.74 -9.90
N GLN A 29 3.28 -17.62 -10.15
CA GLN A 29 2.44 -16.64 -9.48
C GLN A 29 1.85 -17.23 -8.18
N PRO A 30 2.28 -16.78 -6.99
CA PRO A 30 1.72 -17.28 -5.75
C PRO A 30 0.27 -16.76 -5.57
N PRO A 31 -0.69 -17.66 -5.27
CA PRO A 31 -2.09 -17.26 -5.12
C PRO A 31 -2.29 -16.39 -3.88
N LEU A 32 -3.30 -15.50 -3.92
CA LEU A 32 -3.82 -14.71 -2.79
C LEU A 32 -2.91 -13.62 -2.19
N LEU A 33 -1.60 -13.65 -2.45
CA LEU A 33 -0.66 -12.68 -1.89
C LEU A 33 -0.80 -11.27 -2.50
N PHE A 34 -1.30 -11.18 -3.74
CA PHE A 34 -1.47 -9.90 -4.41
C PHE A 34 -2.74 -9.18 -3.98
N GLU A 35 -3.78 -9.94 -3.66
CA GLU A 35 -5.13 -9.44 -3.46
C GLU A 35 -5.35 -8.97 -2.02
N VAL A 36 -4.63 -9.57 -1.06
CA VAL A 36 -4.61 -9.12 0.33
C VAL A 36 -3.93 -7.76 0.50
N ALA A 37 -2.87 -7.48 -0.27
CA ALA A 37 -2.02 -6.31 -0.04
C ALA A 37 -2.76 -4.95 -0.21
N PRO A 38 -3.52 -4.70 -1.29
CA PRO A 38 -4.27 -3.44 -1.46
C PRO A 38 -5.25 -3.17 -0.32
N MET A 39 -5.95 -4.20 0.17
CA MET A 39 -6.83 -4.08 1.32
C MET A 39 -6.06 -3.62 2.56
N LEU A 40 -4.93 -4.26 2.86
CA LEU A 40 -4.10 -3.91 4.01
C LEU A 40 -3.48 -2.51 3.89
N PHE A 41 -3.07 -2.09 2.70
CA PHE A 41 -2.60 -0.73 2.47
C PHE A 41 -3.71 0.31 2.68
N GLY A 42 -4.94 0.02 2.29
CA GLY A 42 -6.11 0.84 2.61
C GLY A 42 -6.31 1.00 4.12
N VAL A 43 -6.18 -0.09 4.89
CA VAL A 43 -6.25 -0.06 6.37
C VAL A 43 -5.12 0.78 6.97
N ALA A 44 -3.91 0.68 6.43
CA ALA A 44 -2.78 1.49 6.82
C ALA A 44 -3.02 2.98 6.56
N LEU A 45 -3.48 3.34 5.35
CA LEU A 45 -3.83 4.70 4.98
C LEU A 45 -4.93 5.25 5.90
N LEU A 46 -5.99 4.48 6.19
CA LEU A 46 -7.07 4.87 7.08
C LEU A 46 -6.53 5.26 8.46
N SER A 47 -5.66 4.41 9.02
CA SER A 47 -5.04 4.61 10.32
C SER A 47 -4.12 5.84 10.34
N ILE A 48 -3.31 6.04 9.30
CA ILE A 48 -2.38 7.18 9.20
C ILE A 48 -3.16 8.47 9.02
N ALA A 49 -4.14 8.52 8.11
CA ALA A 49 -4.99 9.68 7.89
C ALA A 49 -5.77 10.07 9.15
N TYR A 50 -6.31 9.09 9.88
CA TYR A 50 -7.05 9.34 11.12
C TYR A 50 -6.16 9.95 12.22
N SER A 51 -4.88 9.53 12.29
CA SER A 51 -3.96 9.90 13.37
C SER A 51 -3.13 11.16 13.08
N THR A 52 -2.95 11.54 11.82
CA THR A 52 -2.05 12.63 11.43
C THR A 52 -2.74 13.86 10.86
N LEU A 53 -3.98 13.74 10.38
CA LEU A 53 -4.71 14.89 9.81
C LEU A 53 -5.66 15.52 10.84
N PRO A 54 -5.69 16.86 10.96
CA PRO A 54 -6.70 17.55 11.76
C PRO A 54 -8.10 17.42 11.10
N PRO A 55 -9.20 17.56 11.88
CA PRO A 55 -10.56 17.60 11.34
C PRO A 55 -10.68 18.63 10.22
N SER A 56 -10.87 18.17 8.98
CA SER A 56 -10.87 19.00 7.77
C SER A 56 -11.47 18.23 6.59
N ARG A 57 -11.87 18.94 5.52
CA ARG A 57 -12.31 18.30 4.26
C ARG A 57 -11.26 17.35 3.70
N ARG A 58 -9.97 17.71 3.84
CA ARG A 58 -8.83 16.89 3.43
C ARG A 58 -8.78 15.56 4.18
N ARG A 59 -9.02 15.57 5.50
CA ARG A 59 -9.12 14.35 6.32
C ARG A 59 -10.30 13.49 5.86
N THR A 60 -11.46 14.07 5.65
CA THR A 60 -12.64 13.32 5.18
C THR A 60 -12.37 12.65 3.84
N ALA A 61 -11.75 13.36 2.90
CA ALA A 61 -11.38 12.81 1.60
C ALA A 61 -10.37 11.65 1.71
N ALA A 62 -9.32 11.82 2.52
CA ALA A 62 -8.32 10.76 2.74
C ALA A 62 -8.93 9.52 3.39
N LEU A 63 -9.80 9.68 4.39
CA LEU A 63 -10.51 8.56 5.03
C LEU A 63 -11.49 7.87 4.06
N GLY A 64 -12.21 8.64 3.25
CA GLY A 64 -13.11 8.10 2.23
C GLY A 64 -12.36 7.28 1.18
N LEU A 65 -11.24 7.78 0.69
CA LEU A 65 -10.37 7.06 -0.26
C LEU A 65 -9.75 5.81 0.37
N ALA A 66 -9.36 5.88 1.64
CA ALA A 66 -8.90 4.71 2.38
C ALA A 66 -9.99 3.64 2.49
N ALA A 67 -11.22 4.03 2.81
CA ALA A 67 -12.35 3.11 2.89
C ALA A 67 -12.68 2.48 1.53
N VAL A 68 -12.68 3.27 0.45
CA VAL A 68 -12.84 2.75 -0.93
C VAL A 68 -11.73 1.76 -1.26
N SER A 69 -10.48 2.06 -0.92
CA SER A 69 -9.35 1.16 -1.13
C SER A 69 -9.52 -0.16 -0.39
N VAL A 70 -9.94 -0.13 0.89
CA VAL A 70 -10.22 -1.34 1.68
C VAL A 70 -11.35 -2.16 1.07
N ILE A 71 -12.49 -1.54 0.74
CA ILE A 71 -13.65 -2.24 0.20
C ILE A 71 -13.33 -2.86 -1.16
N ALA A 72 -12.72 -2.09 -2.07
CA ALA A 72 -12.35 -2.59 -3.38
C ALA A 72 -11.26 -3.68 -3.30
N GLY A 73 -10.30 -3.55 -2.38
CA GLY A 73 -9.30 -4.59 -2.12
C GLY A 73 -9.93 -5.88 -1.56
N LEU A 74 -10.91 -5.76 -0.67
CA LEU A 74 -11.66 -6.90 -0.15
C LEU A 74 -12.49 -7.58 -1.25
N VAL A 75 -13.15 -6.80 -2.12
CA VAL A 75 -13.86 -7.33 -3.29
C VAL A 75 -12.90 -8.10 -4.19
N ALA A 76 -11.72 -7.53 -4.48
CA ALA A 76 -10.71 -8.21 -5.27
C ALA A 76 -10.28 -9.55 -4.66
N LEU A 77 -10.02 -9.57 -3.35
CA LEU A 77 -9.68 -10.79 -2.62
C LEU A 77 -10.79 -11.84 -2.68
N VAL A 78 -12.04 -11.44 -2.47
CA VAL A 78 -13.18 -12.34 -2.54
C VAL A 78 -13.37 -12.87 -3.96
N SER A 79 -13.25 -12.02 -4.98
CA SER A 79 -13.32 -12.43 -6.40
C SER A 79 -12.29 -13.51 -6.72
N GLU A 80 -11.04 -13.31 -6.32
CA GLU A 80 -9.97 -14.30 -6.52
C GLU A 80 -10.30 -15.64 -5.82
N LEU A 81 -10.80 -15.58 -4.58
CA LEU A 81 -11.19 -16.79 -3.82
C LEU A 81 -12.32 -17.58 -4.47
N VAL A 82 -13.18 -16.93 -5.26
CA VAL A 82 -14.27 -17.61 -6.00
C VAL A 82 -13.92 -17.88 -7.47
N GLY A 83 -12.69 -17.58 -7.90
CA GLY A 83 -12.23 -17.80 -9.28
C GLY A 83 -12.72 -16.75 -10.30
N GLU A 84 -13.10 -15.57 -9.83
CA GLU A 84 -13.60 -14.46 -10.63
C GLU A 84 -12.53 -13.40 -10.91
N VAL A 85 -12.67 -12.66 -12.02
CA VAL A 85 -11.68 -11.66 -12.44
C VAL A 85 -11.72 -10.42 -11.53
N ALA A 86 -10.68 -10.23 -10.72
CA ALA A 86 -10.55 -9.14 -9.75
C ALA A 86 -10.00 -7.80 -10.30
N GLY A 87 -9.63 -7.74 -11.58
CA GLY A 87 -8.80 -6.66 -12.16
C GLY A 87 -9.35 -5.24 -11.94
N MET A 88 -10.66 -5.03 -12.12
CA MET A 88 -11.27 -3.71 -11.93
C MET A 88 -11.29 -3.28 -10.46
N ALA A 89 -11.54 -4.21 -9.54
CA ALA A 89 -11.55 -3.93 -8.10
C ALA A 89 -10.14 -3.58 -7.60
N LEU A 90 -9.11 -4.29 -8.09
CA LEU A 90 -7.70 -3.97 -7.82
C LEU A 90 -7.31 -2.58 -8.34
N ALA A 91 -7.73 -2.22 -9.55
CA ALA A 91 -7.48 -0.91 -10.13
C ALA A 91 -8.14 0.21 -9.29
N ILE A 92 -9.40 0.06 -8.92
CA ILE A 92 -10.12 1.00 -8.05
C ILE A 92 -9.41 1.13 -6.70
N SER A 93 -9.02 0.01 -6.09
CA SER A 93 -8.33 0.01 -4.80
C SER A 93 -7.00 0.76 -4.88
N SER A 94 -6.21 0.50 -5.92
CA SER A 94 -4.89 1.09 -6.14
C SER A 94 -4.96 2.60 -6.41
N ILE A 95 -5.92 3.04 -7.23
CA ILE A 95 -6.14 4.47 -7.51
C ILE A 95 -6.60 5.20 -6.25
N ALA A 96 -7.56 4.63 -5.51
CA ALA A 96 -8.04 5.23 -4.28
C ALA A 96 -6.92 5.35 -3.24
N LEU A 97 -6.11 4.30 -3.08
CA LEU A 97 -4.93 4.30 -2.23
C LEU A 97 -3.93 5.39 -2.62
N LEU A 98 -3.58 5.45 -3.91
CA LEU A 98 -2.62 6.42 -4.44
C LEU A 98 -3.07 7.86 -4.15
N ILE A 99 -4.30 8.21 -4.51
CA ILE A 99 -4.83 9.55 -4.28
C ILE A 99 -4.87 9.84 -2.76
N GLY A 100 -5.28 8.85 -1.95
CA GLY A 100 -5.33 8.99 -0.50
C GLY A 100 -3.97 9.24 0.14
N LEU A 101 -2.92 8.54 -0.31
CA LEU A 101 -1.53 8.78 0.14
C LEU A 101 -1.06 10.18 -0.20
N LEU A 102 -1.36 10.67 -1.40
CA LEU A 102 -0.99 12.01 -1.85
C LEU A 102 -1.73 13.13 -1.09
N LEU A 103 -2.84 12.79 -0.42
CA LEU A 103 -3.51 13.69 0.51
C LEU A 103 -2.86 13.72 1.90
N LEU A 104 -1.87 12.90 2.23
CA LEU A 104 -1.20 12.97 3.53
C LEU A 104 -0.19 14.14 3.62
N PRO A 105 0.18 14.59 4.83
CA PRO A 105 1.20 15.62 5.01
C PRO A 105 2.56 15.20 4.44
N ARG A 106 3.19 16.06 3.63
CA ARG A 106 4.53 15.83 3.05
C ARG A 106 5.69 16.11 4.01
N ARG A 107 5.45 16.86 5.08
CA ARG A 107 6.45 17.29 6.08
C ARG A 107 5.94 16.97 7.48
N GLY A 108 6.86 16.82 8.43
CA GLY A 108 6.57 16.49 9.82
C GLY A 108 7.26 15.21 10.27
N HIS A 109 6.81 14.65 11.37
CA HIS A 109 7.28 13.35 11.85
C HIS A 109 6.63 12.20 11.08
N PRO A 110 7.33 11.07 10.89
CA PRO A 110 6.73 9.84 10.39
C PRO A 110 5.48 9.43 11.20
N PRO A 111 4.56 8.62 10.61
CA PRO A 111 4.67 7.93 9.31
C PRO A 111 4.11 8.70 8.10
N ALA A 112 3.44 9.85 8.29
CA ALA A 112 2.70 10.55 7.23
C ALA A 112 3.56 11.00 6.03
N PRO A 113 4.71 11.68 6.22
CA PRO A 113 5.59 12.07 5.11
C PRO A 113 6.08 10.89 4.28
N LEU A 114 6.36 9.76 4.93
CA LEU A 114 6.87 8.56 4.27
C LEU A 114 5.76 7.93 3.40
N ALA A 115 4.55 7.83 3.93
CA ALA A 115 3.37 7.38 3.18
C ALA A 115 3.09 8.28 1.97
N TRP A 116 3.22 9.60 2.10
CA TRP A 116 3.09 10.52 0.98
C TRP A 116 4.13 10.26 -0.12
N TRP A 117 5.40 10.05 0.27
CA TRP A 117 6.47 9.76 -0.68
C TRP A 117 6.32 8.40 -1.36
N ILE A 118 5.79 7.38 -0.67
CA ILE A 118 5.39 6.12 -1.31
C ILE A 118 4.40 6.40 -2.42
N GLY A 119 3.32 7.15 -2.13
CA GLY A 119 2.35 7.54 -3.16
C GLY A 119 2.99 8.28 -4.34
N ALA A 120 3.90 9.22 -4.06
CA ALA A 120 4.59 9.99 -5.10
C ALA A 120 5.50 9.12 -5.98
N VAL A 121 6.20 8.14 -5.41
CA VAL A 121 7.12 7.24 -6.13
C VAL A 121 6.36 6.11 -6.84
N THR A 122 5.16 5.74 -6.39
CA THR A 122 4.31 4.77 -7.08
C THR A 122 4.01 5.19 -8.53
N VAL A 123 3.81 6.48 -8.81
CA VAL A 123 3.53 6.96 -10.18
C VAL A 123 4.66 6.65 -11.17
N PRO A 124 5.91 7.09 -10.97
CA PRO A 124 7.02 6.71 -11.85
C PRO A 124 7.31 5.21 -11.81
N ALA A 125 7.11 4.54 -10.67
CA ALA A 125 7.26 3.08 -10.58
C ALA A 125 6.28 2.33 -11.50
N LEU A 126 5.03 2.79 -11.59
CA LEU A 126 4.02 2.24 -12.51
C LEU A 126 4.37 2.51 -13.98
N LEU A 127 4.90 3.70 -14.29
CA LEU A 127 5.36 4.00 -15.66
C LEU A 127 6.52 3.08 -16.07
N VAL A 128 7.51 2.90 -15.19
CA VAL A 128 8.61 1.96 -15.42
C VAL A 128 8.10 0.52 -15.52
N GLY A 129 7.19 0.13 -14.63
CA GLY A 129 6.54 -1.18 -14.64
C GLY A 129 5.67 -1.44 -15.87
N GLY A 130 5.23 -0.41 -16.60
CA GLY A 130 4.55 -0.55 -17.89
C GLY A 130 5.51 -0.77 -19.07
N ILE A 131 6.79 -0.40 -18.93
CA ILE A 131 7.81 -0.54 -19.98
C ILE A 131 8.61 -1.83 -19.81
N LEU A 132 8.93 -2.21 -18.57
CA LEU A 132 9.72 -3.41 -18.25
C LEU A 132 9.18 -4.74 -18.82
N PRO A 133 7.86 -4.99 -18.91
CA PRO A 133 7.31 -6.19 -19.51
C PRO A 133 7.68 -6.40 -20.97
N GLU A 134 8.00 -5.32 -21.71
CA GLU A 134 8.45 -5.39 -23.11
C GLU A 134 9.83 -6.05 -23.24
N LEU A 135 10.60 -6.12 -22.15
CA LEU A 135 11.90 -6.79 -22.10
C LEU A 135 11.75 -8.22 -21.56
N ASP A 136 11.07 -8.35 -20.43
CA ASP A 136 10.71 -9.62 -19.79
C ASP A 136 9.56 -9.33 -18.83
N GLU A 137 8.47 -10.09 -18.95
CA GLU A 137 7.29 -9.98 -18.09
C GLU A 137 7.67 -10.01 -16.60
N ARG A 138 8.70 -10.77 -16.21
CA ARG A 138 9.14 -10.87 -14.81
C ARG A 138 9.64 -9.54 -14.24
N LEU A 139 10.16 -8.65 -15.08
CA LEU A 139 10.73 -7.38 -14.62
C LEU A 139 9.68 -6.42 -14.06
N LEU A 140 8.39 -6.62 -14.37
CA LEU A 140 7.28 -5.87 -13.78
C LEU A 140 7.24 -5.97 -12.25
N GLU A 141 7.78 -7.06 -11.72
CA GLU A 141 7.80 -7.35 -10.28
C GLU A 141 8.90 -6.59 -9.53
N VAL A 142 9.90 -6.03 -10.22
CA VAL A 142 10.94 -5.22 -9.58
C VAL A 142 10.34 -3.97 -8.93
N PRO A 143 9.58 -3.11 -9.65
CA PRO A 143 8.87 -1.99 -9.02
C PRO A 143 7.94 -2.41 -7.88
N LEU A 144 7.19 -3.50 -8.04
CA LEU A 144 6.26 -4.00 -7.02
C LEU A 144 6.99 -4.46 -5.76
N THR A 145 8.11 -5.16 -5.90
CA THR A 145 8.95 -5.59 -4.78
C THR A 145 9.51 -4.39 -4.03
N CYS A 146 10.02 -3.39 -4.75
CA CYS A 146 10.51 -2.14 -4.14
C CYS A 146 9.41 -1.40 -3.38
N LEU A 147 8.20 -1.33 -3.94
CA LEU A 147 7.04 -0.74 -3.25
C LEU A 147 6.66 -1.56 -2.01
N GLY A 148 6.66 -2.89 -2.09
CA GLY A 148 6.46 -3.77 -0.94
C GLY A 148 7.44 -3.49 0.20
N VAL A 149 8.73 -3.35 -0.12
CA VAL A 149 9.77 -2.97 0.85
C VAL A 149 9.52 -1.57 1.43
N ALA A 150 9.10 -0.60 0.62
CA ALA A 150 8.78 0.73 1.13
C ALA A 150 7.62 0.69 2.14
N TRP A 151 6.61 -0.14 1.91
CA TRP A 151 5.52 -0.38 2.86
C TRP A 151 5.96 -1.09 4.14
N ILE A 152 6.92 -2.02 4.06
CA ILE A 152 7.55 -2.64 5.24
C ILE A 152 8.23 -1.56 6.10
N VAL A 153 9.01 -0.67 5.49
CA VAL A 153 9.67 0.45 6.19
C VAL A 153 8.64 1.40 6.81
N LEU A 154 7.56 1.73 6.08
CA LEU A 154 6.46 2.53 6.62
C LEU A 154 5.83 1.87 7.86
N GLY A 155 5.52 0.59 7.77
CA GLY A 155 4.89 -0.12 8.88
C GLY A 155 5.81 -0.22 10.10
N TRP A 156 7.10 -0.46 9.88
CA TRP A 156 8.12 -0.46 10.92
C TRP A 156 8.24 0.89 11.64
N THR A 157 8.36 1.99 10.89
CA THR A 157 8.42 3.35 11.47
C THR A 157 7.16 3.68 12.28
N ALA A 158 5.98 3.32 11.77
CA ALA A 158 4.71 3.52 12.48
C ALA A 158 4.60 2.72 13.79
N LEU A 159 5.35 1.61 13.94
CA LEU A 159 5.40 0.82 15.16
C LEU A 159 6.41 1.38 16.18
N ILE A 160 7.57 1.87 15.72
CA ILE A 160 8.64 2.36 16.61
C ILE A 160 8.35 3.74 17.19
N ASP A 161 7.73 4.65 16.44
CA ASP A 161 7.45 6.06 16.86
C ASP A 161 6.63 6.19 18.16
N ARG A 162 6.24 5.08 18.80
CA ARG A 162 5.51 5.05 20.07
C ARG A 162 6.21 4.30 21.20
N VAL A 163 7.42 3.78 20.99
CA VAL A 163 8.22 3.17 22.06
C VAL A 163 8.93 4.22 22.91
N ASP A 164 9.12 5.45 22.37
CA ASP A 164 9.76 6.57 23.09
C ASP A 164 8.78 7.72 23.43
N PRO A 165 7.90 7.58 24.44
CA PRO A 165 7.08 8.69 24.93
C PRO A 165 7.78 9.61 25.94
N SER A 166 9.09 9.47 26.20
CA SER A 166 9.79 10.14 27.33
C SER A 166 10.72 11.31 26.95
N SER A 167 10.63 11.88 25.74
CA SER A 167 11.53 12.97 25.30
C SER A 167 10.82 14.21 24.74
N SER A 168 9.70 14.61 25.34
CA SER A 168 9.06 15.91 25.08
C SER A 168 8.81 16.67 26.37
#